data_AF-A0AB74VDL2-F1
#
_entry.id   AF-A0AB74VDL2-F1
#
_cell.length_a   1.000
_cell.length_b   1.000
_cell.length_c   1.000
_cell.angle_alpha   90.00
_cell.angle_beta   90.00
_cell.angle_gamma   90.00
#
_symmetry.space_group_name_H-M   'P 1'
#
loop_
_entity.id
_entity.type
_entity.pdbx_description
1 polymer ?
#
loop_
_entity_poly.entity_id
_entity_poly.type
_entity_poly.pdbx_seq_one_letter_code
_entity_poly.pdbx_strand_id
1 'polypeptide(L)'
;MAERFKFGLEKLLEMRMEKEEESKRLFTESQREKKKIEEKLEELKANYQKYNGISPNEDVVYQKLKRYYIQGVQSGIKSTEKDLAVKNQEIENRRKDLTAKQMERKTVQTLKEKKYSEYVKEQDRIEQINIDELALYAYVRNQKN
;
A
#
# COMPACT_ATOMS: atom_id res chain seq x y z
N MET A 1 -36.81 -12.84 15.32
CA MET A 1 -35.37 -12.99 15.02
C MET A 1 -34.81 -11.60 14.86
N ALA A 2 -33.80 -11.22 15.64
CA ALA A 2 -33.18 -9.89 15.56
C ALA A 2 -32.74 -9.62 14.11
N GLU A 3 -33.11 -8.45 13.59
CA GLU A 3 -32.80 -8.06 12.22
C GLU A 3 -31.28 -7.84 12.11
N ARG A 4 -30.60 -8.53 11.18
CA ARG A 4 -29.13 -8.42 11.02
C ARG A 4 -28.72 -6.96 10.74
N PHE A 5 -27.62 -6.52 11.35
CA PHE A 5 -27.03 -5.21 11.08
C PHE A 5 -26.74 -5.01 9.58
N LYS A 6 -27.21 -3.89 9.03
CA LYS A 6 -26.95 -3.47 7.65
C LYS A 6 -26.26 -2.12 7.67
N PHE A 7 -25.04 -2.07 7.13
CA PHE A 7 -24.30 -0.82 7.01
C PHE A 7 -24.63 -0.13 5.67
N GLY A 8 -25.21 1.07 5.72
CA GLY A 8 -25.64 1.79 4.52
C GLY A 8 -24.51 2.16 3.55
N LEU A 9 -23.26 2.18 4.01
CA LEU A 9 -22.08 2.52 3.19
C LEU A 9 -21.22 1.29 2.86
N GLU A 10 -21.77 0.08 2.91
CA GLU A 10 -21.00 -1.15 2.63
C GLU A 10 -20.37 -1.13 1.23
N LYS A 11 -21.14 -0.75 0.21
CA LYS A 11 -20.64 -0.64 -1.18
C LYS A 11 -19.52 0.41 -1.32
N LEU A 12 -19.60 1.50 -0.56
CA LEU A 12 -18.55 2.51 -0.53
C LEU A 12 -17.27 1.97 0.13
N LEU A 13 -17.41 1.18 1.19
CA LEU A 13 -16.27 0.54 1.85
C LEU A 13 -15.57 -0.46 0.93
N GLU A 14 -16.34 -1.34 0.25
CA GLU A 14 -15.83 -2.28 -0.75
C GLU A 14 -15.03 -1.55 -1.85
N MET A 15 -15.63 -0.52 -2.46
CA MET A 15 -14.95 0.28 -3.49
C MET A 15 -13.65 0.93 -2.98
N ARG A 16 -13.62 1.40 -1.72
CA ARG A 16 -12.39 1.98 -1.13
C ARG A 16 -11.33 0.93 -0.85
N MET A 17 -11.72 -0.30 -0.48
CA MET A 17 -10.78 -1.42 -0.34
C MET A 17 -10.15 -1.80 -1.68
N GLU A 18 -10.95 -1.86 -2.75
CA GLU A 18 -10.43 -2.15 -4.10
C GLU A 18 -9.42 -1.09 -4.57
N LYS A 19 -9.73 0.19 -4.35
CA LYS A 19 -8.82 1.30 -4.67
C LYS A 19 -7.52 1.26 -3.87
N GLU A 20 -7.58 0.91 -2.59
CA GLU A 20 -6.38 0.73 -1.75
C GLU A 20 -5.51 -0.42 -2.29
N GLU A 21 -6.11 -1.56 -2.65
CA GLU A 21 -5.38 -2.70 -3.21
C GLU A 21 -4.78 -2.39 -4.59
N GLU A 22 -5.49 -1.65 -5.44
CA GLU A 22 -4.93 -1.16 -6.71
C GLU A 22 -3.71 -0.26 -6.49
N SER A 23 -3.82 0.74 -5.61
CA SER A 23 -2.71 1.65 -5.29
C SER A 23 -1.52 0.90 -4.69
N LYS A 24 -1.77 -0.13 -3.86
CA LYS A 24 -0.73 -1.00 -3.29
C LYS A 24 -0.02 -1.83 -4.35
N ARG A 25 -0.75 -2.38 -5.33
CA ARG A 25 -0.16 -3.09 -6.48
C ARG A 25 0.75 -2.16 -7.28
N LEU A 26 0.24 -0.98 -7.63
CA LEU A 26 0.98 0.04 -8.36
C LEU A 26 2.25 0.49 -7.62
N PHE A 27 2.17 0.71 -6.31
CA PHE A 27 3.35 1.05 -5.49
C PHE A 27 4.40 -0.07 -5.52
N THR A 28 3.97 -1.32 -5.34
CA THR A 28 4.84 -2.50 -5.35
C THR A 28 5.52 -2.68 -6.71
N GLU A 29 4.80 -2.48 -7.81
CA GLU A 29 5.32 -2.55 -9.16
C GLU A 29 6.42 -1.51 -9.40
N SER A 30 6.17 -0.25 -9.06
CA SER A 30 7.19 0.80 -9.20
C SER A 30 8.42 0.53 -8.35
N GLN A 31 8.26 -0.09 -7.18
CA GLN A 31 9.40 -0.49 -6.36
C GLN A 31 10.24 -1.60 -7.01
N ARG A 32 9.58 -2.58 -7.66
CA ARG A 32 10.26 -3.63 -8.43
C ARG A 32 11.01 -3.06 -9.62
N GLU A 33 10.42 -2.10 -10.33
CA GLU A 33 11.07 -1.43 -11.46
C GLU A 33 12.28 -0.62 -11.02
N LYS A 34 12.17 0.13 -9.90
CA LYS A 34 13.33 0.81 -9.30
C LYS A 34 14.48 -0.14 -9.03
N LYS A 35 14.19 -1.32 -8.46
CA LYS A 35 15.22 -2.32 -8.19
C LYS A 35 15.98 -2.73 -9.46
N LYS A 36 15.28 -2.92 -10.58
CA LYS A 36 15.92 -3.23 -11.88
C LYS A 36 16.83 -2.10 -12.37
N ILE A 37 16.42 -0.84 -12.16
CA ILE A 37 17.23 0.34 -12.50
C ILE A 37 18.47 0.41 -11.61
N GLU A 38 18.34 0.13 -10.32
CA GLU A 38 19.46 0.08 -9.37
C GLU A 38 20.44 -1.04 -9.73
N GLU A 39 19.95 -2.24 -10.04
CA GLU A 39 20.78 -3.37 -10.50
C GLU A 39 21.57 -3.01 -11.76
N LYS A 40 20.93 -2.38 -12.75
CA LYS A 40 21.58 -1.89 -13.96
C LYS A 40 22.63 -0.81 -13.67
N LEU A 41 22.34 0.10 -12.74
CA LEU A 41 23.28 1.15 -12.34
C LEU A 41 24.53 0.54 -11.69
N GLU A 42 24.36 -0.44 -10.82
CA GLU A 42 25.47 -1.14 -10.18
C GLU A 42 26.29 -1.96 -11.18
N GLU A 43 25.65 -2.61 -12.16
CA GLU A 43 26.37 -3.27 -13.26
C GLU A 43 27.22 -2.29 -14.06
N LEU A 44 26.68 -1.12 -14.41
CA LEU A 44 27.43 -0.07 -15.13
C LEU A 44 28.59 0.47 -14.31
N LYS A 45 28.41 0.68 -13.00
CA LYS A 45 29.49 1.11 -12.09
C LYS A 45 30.57 0.04 -11.95
N ALA A 46 30.19 -1.23 -11.85
CA ALA A 46 31.14 -2.34 -11.79
C ALA A 46 31.96 -2.44 -13.08
N ASN A 47 31.30 -2.32 -14.24
CA ASN A 47 31.97 -2.24 -15.54
C ASN A 47 32.91 -1.05 -15.63
N TYR A 48 32.47 0.13 -15.16
CA TYR A 48 33.32 1.31 -15.10
C TYR A 48 34.58 1.02 -14.26
N GLN A 49 34.43 0.52 -13.03
CA GLN A 49 35.58 0.21 -12.17
C GLN A 49 36.52 -0.84 -12.78
N LYS A 50 35.98 -1.88 -13.42
CA LYS A 50 36.76 -2.94 -14.05
C LYS A 50 37.66 -2.43 -15.18
N TYR A 51 37.15 -1.50 -15.98
CA TYR A 51 37.87 -1.00 -17.16
C TYR A 51 38.51 0.38 -16.93
N ASN A 52 38.25 1.06 -15.81
CA ASN A 52 38.84 2.35 -15.52
C ASN A 52 40.30 2.19 -15.06
N GLY A 53 41.24 2.47 -15.97
CA GLY A 53 42.68 2.39 -15.71
C GLY A 53 43.47 2.07 -16.98
N ILE A 54 44.80 2.12 -16.87
CA ILE A 54 45.72 1.70 -17.94
C ILE A 54 46.48 0.49 -17.41
N SER A 55 46.43 -0.63 -18.13
CA SER A 55 47.22 -1.81 -17.77
C SER A 55 48.58 -1.78 -18.47
N PRO A 56 49.67 -2.25 -17.84
CA PRO A 56 50.96 -2.38 -18.51
C PRO A 56 50.83 -3.30 -19.73
N ASN A 57 51.49 -2.95 -20.85
CA ASN A 57 51.44 -3.65 -22.15
C ASN A 57 50.11 -3.57 -22.94
N GLU A 58 49.22 -2.61 -22.67
CA GLU A 58 48.04 -2.39 -23.53
C GLU A 58 48.41 -1.69 -24.86
N ASP A 59 47.98 -2.25 -25.98
CA ASP A 59 48.14 -1.65 -27.32
C ASP A 59 47.41 -0.30 -27.44
N VAL A 60 47.96 0.62 -28.24
CA VAL A 60 47.43 1.99 -28.44
C VAL A 60 46.02 1.95 -29.03
N VAL A 61 45.73 1.04 -29.95
CA VAL A 61 44.39 0.87 -30.53
C VAL A 61 43.41 0.40 -29.45
N TYR A 62 43.82 -0.56 -28.64
CA TYR A 62 43.01 -1.06 -27.51
C TYR A 62 42.73 0.05 -26.48
N GLN A 63 43.72 0.87 -26.13
CA GLN A 63 43.54 2.01 -25.22
C GLN A 63 42.52 3.02 -25.76
N LYS A 64 42.52 3.28 -27.08
CA LYS A 64 41.55 4.18 -27.71
C LYS A 64 40.13 3.59 -27.66
N LEU A 65 39.96 2.30 -27.97
CA LEU A 65 38.68 1.60 -27.88
C LEU A 65 38.14 1.60 -26.44
N LYS A 66 39.02 1.31 -25.47
CA LYS A 66 38.71 1.32 -24.04
C LYS A 66 38.23 2.70 -23.57
N ARG A 67 38.85 3.79 -24.01
CA ARG A 67 38.39 5.16 -23.72
C ARG A 67 36.97 5.42 -24.25
N TYR A 68 36.67 5.04 -25.49
CA TYR A 68 35.32 5.20 -26.03
C TYR A 68 34.28 4.38 -25.26
N TYR A 69 34.62 3.14 -24.92
CA TYR A 69 33.77 2.30 -24.09
C TYR A 69 33.48 2.94 -22.73
N ILE A 70 34.52 3.39 -22.02
CA ILE A 70 34.38 4.06 -20.71
C ILE A 70 33.50 5.31 -20.81
N GLN A 71 33.67 6.12 -21.86
CA GLN A 71 32.83 7.30 -22.09
C GLN A 71 31.36 6.91 -22.31
N GLY A 72 31.10 5.82 -23.03
CA GLY A 72 29.77 5.25 -23.20
C GLY A 72 29.18 4.78 -21.86
N VAL A 73 29.96 4.06 -21.05
CA VAL A 73 29.54 3.61 -19.71
C VAL A 73 29.24 4.79 -18.79
N GLN A 74 30.10 5.82 -18.74
CA GLN A 74 29.86 7.04 -17.97
C GLN A 74 28.57 7.75 -18.38
N SER A 75 28.30 7.81 -19.69
CA SER A 75 27.07 8.40 -20.22
C SER A 75 25.84 7.56 -19.82
N GLY A 76 25.96 6.23 -19.88
CA GLY A 76 24.95 5.29 -19.42
C GLY A 76 24.66 5.41 -17.92
N ILE A 77 25.69 5.56 -17.08
CA ILE A 77 25.56 5.81 -15.63
C ILE A 77 24.75 7.09 -15.41
N LYS A 78 25.15 8.21 -16.03
CA LYS A 78 24.45 9.49 -15.89
C LYS A 78 22.99 9.41 -16.35
N SER A 79 22.69 8.68 -17.41
CA SER A 79 21.30 8.47 -17.86
C SER A 79 20.51 7.64 -16.84
N THR A 80 21.08 6.52 -16.38
CA THR A 80 20.42 5.62 -15.43
C THR A 80 20.19 6.29 -14.07
N GLU A 81 21.08 7.18 -13.64
CA GLU A 81 20.90 8.01 -12.44
C GLU A 81 19.72 8.99 -12.58
N LYS A 82 19.53 9.58 -13.76
CA LYS A 82 18.36 10.43 -14.04
C LYS A 82 17.07 9.60 -14.03
N ASP A 83 17.08 8.43 -14.67
CA ASP A 83 15.94 7.52 -14.68
C ASP A 83 15.56 7.09 -13.25
N LEU A 84 16.57 6.80 -12.42
CA LEU A 84 16.38 6.49 -11.00
C LEU A 84 15.77 7.66 -10.23
N ALA A 85 16.20 8.89 -10.48
CA ALA A 85 15.65 10.08 -9.84
C ALA A 85 14.15 10.28 -10.21
N VAL A 86 13.82 10.13 -11.50
CA VAL A 86 12.42 10.18 -11.97
C VAL A 86 11.59 9.07 -11.31
N LYS A 87 12.12 7.84 -11.27
CA LYS A 87 11.43 6.71 -10.64
C LYS A 87 11.21 6.90 -9.14
N ASN A 88 12.18 7.48 -8.43
CA ASN A 88 12.02 7.83 -7.02
C ASN A 88 10.89 8.85 -6.80
N GLN A 89 10.79 9.87 -7.65
CA GLN A 89 9.68 10.84 -7.58
C GLN A 89 8.32 10.17 -7.82
N GLU A 90 8.25 9.25 -8.79
CA GLU A 90 7.04 8.48 -9.07
C GLU A 90 6.63 7.60 -7.86
N ILE A 91 7.60 6.93 -7.23
CA ILE A 91 7.38 6.11 -6.04
C ILE A 91 6.84 6.95 -4.88
N GLU A 92 7.40 8.13 -4.65
CA GLU A 92 6.89 9.04 -3.60
C GLU A 92 5.47 9.51 -3.88
N ASN A 93 5.13 9.77 -5.15
CA ASN A 93 3.76 10.10 -5.52
C ASN A 93 2.80 8.93 -5.27
N ARG A 94 3.20 7.70 -5.65
CA ARG A 94 2.41 6.48 -5.38
C ARG A 94 2.27 6.19 -3.89
N ARG A 95 3.30 6.46 -3.10
CA ARG A 95 3.27 6.33 -1.62
C ARG A 95 2.25 7.28 -1.00
N LYS A 96 2.22 8.53 -1.46
CA LYS A 96 1.23 9.53 -1.01
C LYS A 96 -0.19 9.12 -1.38
N ASP A 97 -0.40 8.64 -2.61
CA ASP A 97 -1.70 8.13 -3.04
C ASP A 97 -2.16 6.94 -2.19
N LEU A 98 -1.30 5.94 -1.99
CA LEU A 98 -1.62 4.78 -1.14
C LEU A 98 -1.99 5.20 0.28
N THR A 99 -1.27 6.17 0.85
CA THR A 99 -1.56 6.71 2.18
C THR A 99 -2.95 7.38 2.20
N ALA A 100 -3.28 8.16 1.18
CA ALA A 100 -4.60 8.77 1.04
C ALA A 100 -5.72 7.71 0.95
N LYS A 101 -5.54 6.67 0.12
CA LYS A 101 -6.52 5.57 -0.03
C LYS A 101 -6.71 4.78 1.26
N GLN A 102 -5.62 4.53 1.99
CA GLN A 102 -5.68 3.90 3.31
C GLN A 102 -6.50 4.72 4.31
N MET A 103 -6.31 6.05 4.34
CA MET A 103 -7.09 6.96 5.19
C MET A 103 -8.56 7.01 4.78
N GLU A 104 -8.84 7.09 3.48
CA GLU A 104 -10.21 7.06 2.94
C GLU A 104 -10.93 5.77 3.37
N ARG A 105 -10.33 4.59 3.20
CA ARG A 105 -10.91 3.32 3.63
C ARG A 105 -11.10 3.28 5.15
N LYS A 106 -10.07 3.62 5.93
CA LYS A 106 -10.13 3.58 7.41
C LYS A 106 -11.24 4.47 7.94
N THR A 107 -11.46 5.64 7.35
CA THR A 107 -12.55 6.53 7.75
C THR A 107 -13.92 5.85 7.66
N VAL A 108 -14.21 5.14 6.56
CA VAL A 108 -15.49 4.43 6.40
C VAL A 108 -15.58 3.21 7.29
N GLN A 109 -14.47 2.50 7.47
CA GLN A 109 -14.39 1.36 8.40
C GLN A 109 -14.71 1.80 9.84
N THR A 110 -14.12 2.90 10.32
CA THR A 110 -14.41 3.46 11.64
C THR A 110 -15.87 3.87 11.77
N LEU A 111 -16.50 4.41 10.71
CA LEU A 111 -17.94 4.71 10.71
C LEU A 111 -18.78 3.44 10.85
N LYS A 112 -18.42 2.36 10.15
CA LYS A 112 -19.08 1.05 10.26
C LYS A 112 -19.00 0.50 11.68
N GLU A 113 -17.81 0.53 12.28
CA GLU A 113 -17.57 0.05 13.65
C GLU A 113 -18.38 0.84 14.68
N LYS A 114 -18.43 2.17 14.56
CA LYS A 114 -19.28 3.02 15.43
C LYS A 114 -20.75 2.68 15.30
N LYS A 115 -21.26 2.55 14.06
CA LYS A 115 -22.66 2.19 13.81
C LYS A 115 -23.00 0.80 14.28
N TYR A 116 -22.07 -0.13 14.18
CA TYR A 116 -22.24 -1.47 14.73
C TYR A 116 -22.33 -1.45 16.25
N SER A 117 -21.46 -0.69 16.93
CA SER A 117 -21.51 -0.53 18.38
C SER A 117 -22.82 0.12 18.86
N GLU A 118 -23.31 1.13 18.15
CA GLU A 118 -24.63 1.74 18.42
C GLU A 118 -25.76 0.70 18.27
N TYR A 119 -25.73 -0.09 17.20
CA TYR A 119 -26.71 -1.15 16.96
C TYR A 119 -26.71 -2.22 18.07
N VAL A 120 -25.54 -2.68 18.50
CA VAL A 120 -25.42 -3.68 19.58
C VAL A 120 -26.03 -3.15 20.88
N LYS A 121 -25.69 -1.91 21.28
CA LYS A 121 -26.27 -1.28 22.49
C LYS A 121 -27.79 -1.19 22.43
N GLU A 122 -28.35 -0.92 21.26
CA GLU A 122 -29.80 -0.85 21.09
C GLU A 122 -30.45 -2.23 21.16
N GLN A 123 -29.82 -3.27 20.59
CA GLN A 123 -30.31 -4.65 20.76
C GLN A 123 -30.29 -5.07 22.23
N ASP A 124 -29.20 -4.81 22.95
CA ASP A 124 -29.08 -5.11 24.39
C ASP A 124 -30.17 -4.39 25.19
N ARG A 125 -30.48 -3.13 24.86
CA ARG A 125 -31.56 -2.36 25.50
C ARG A 125 -32.93 -2.99 25.26
N ILE A 126 -33.23 -3.40 24.02
CA ILE A 126 -34.50 -4.04 23.66
C ILE A 126 -34.63 -5.40 24.36
N GLU A 127 -33.56 -6.19 24.40
CA GLU A 127 -33.54 -7.47 25.09
C GLU A 127 -33.77 -7.31 26.59
N GLN A 128 -33.12 -6.33 27.23
CA GLN A 128 -33.32 -6.05 28.65
C GLN A 128 -34.78 -5.67 28.96
N ILE A 129 -35.39 -4.80 28.15
CA ILE A 129 -36.81 -4.41 28.32
C ILE A 129 -37.72 -5.65 28.23
N ASN A 130 -37.49 -6.51 27.23
CA ASN A 130 -38.27 -7.74 27.06
C ASN A 130 -38.10 -8.70 28.25
N ILE A 131 -36.89 -8.84 28.80
CA ILE A 131 -36.62 -9.67 29.98
C ILE A 131 -37.35 -9.13 31.20
N ASP A 132 -37.30 -7.81 31.41
CA ASP A 132 -37.96 -7.15 32.54
C ASP A 132 -39.49 -7.30 32.45
N GLU A 133 -40.07 -7.16 31.25
CA GLU A 133 -41.49 -7.39 31.01
C GLU A 133 -41.89 -8.84 31.31
N LEU A 134 -41.12 -9.83 30.83
CA LEU A 134 -41.37 -11.24 31.11
C LEU A 134 -41.28 -11.56 32.61
N ALA A 135 -40.30 -10.98 33.30
CA ALA A 135 -40.15 -11.13 34.75
C ALA A 135 -41.36 -10.55 35.51
N LEU A 136 -41.84 -9.36 35.11
CA LEU A 136 -43.03 -8.74 35.68
C LEU A 136 -44.28 -9.60 35.46
N TYR A 137 -44.50 -10.10 34.24
CA TYR A 137 -45.62 -11.01 33.93
C TYR A 137 -45.57 -12.29 34.78
N ALA A 138 -44.40 -12.90 34.91
CA ALA A 138 -44.21 -14.09 35.75
C ALA A 138 -44.51 -13.81 37.23
N TYR A 139 -44.05 -12.66 37.74
CA TYR A 139 -44.33 -12.23 39.12
C TYR A 139 -45.82 -12.02 39.37
N VAL A 140 -46.51 -11.25 38.51
CA VAL A 140 -47.96 -10.98 38.62
C VAL A 140 -48.77 -12.27 38.53
N ARG A 141 -48.37 -13.21 37.67
CA ARG A 141 -49.02 -14.53 37.57
C ARG A 141 -48.88 -15.34 38.85
N ASN A 142 -47.70 -15.33 39.47
CA ASN A 142 -47.46 -16.08 40.71
C ASN A 142 -48.16 -15.48 41.93
N GLN A 143 -48.49 -14.18 41.94
CA GLN A 143 -49.27 -13.55 43.02
C GLN A 143 -50.78 -13.80 42.95
N LYS A 144 -51.31 -14.23 41.80
CA LYS A 144 -52.74 -14.53 41.61
C LYS A 144 -53.11 -15.98 41.90
N ASN A 145 -52.13 -16.83 42.21
CA ASN A 145 -52.30 -18.20 42.71
C ASN A 145 -52.01 -18.21 44.22
#